data_AF-A0A6M3XP64-F1
#
_entry.id   AF-A0A6M3XP64-F1
#
_cell.length_a   1.000
_cell.length_b   1.000
_cell.length_c   1.000
_cell.angle_alpha   90.00
_cell.angle_beta   90.00
_cell.angle_gamma   90.00
#
_symmetry.space_group_name_H-M   'P 1'
#
loop_
_entity.id
_entity.type
_entity.pdbx_description
1 polymer ?
#
loop_
_entity_poly.entity_id
_entity_poly.type
_entity_poly.pdbx_seq_one_letter_code
_entity_poly.pdbx_strand_id
1 'polypeptide(L)'
;MIEKLIKNEDGSFSDENGCDWGDEKSFLQIEILGFCGCGNPDDVMLYVGEMFKKLQKNDWGNYEDLPYMFFVYWANNKNFAEHGGTIRCSWLTDLGEELLKDINYCINKDKEMEV
;
A
#
# COMPACT_ATOMS: atom_id res chain seq x y z
N MET A 1 -8.29 4.22 4.08
CA MET A 1 -8.85 3.77 2.79
C MET A 1 -9.82 2.63 3.00
N ILE A 2 -9.42 1.58 3.71
CA ILE A 2 -10.29 0.46 4.09
C ILE A 2 -11.48 0.89 4.95
N GLU A 3 -11.37 2.02 5.66
CA GLU A 3 -12.47 2.62 6.44
C GLU A 3 -13.69 3.01 5.58
N LYS A 4 -13.53 3.11 4.26
CA LYS A 4 -14.62 3.36 3.31
C LYS A 4 -15.38 2.09 2.91
N LEU A 5 -14.84 0.91 3.22
CA LEU A 5 -15.48 -0.36 2.90
C LEU A 5 -16.69 -0.62 3.81
N ILE A 6 -17.76 -1.14 3.22
CA ILE A 6 -18.94 -1.59 3.93
C ILE A 6 -18.83 -3.09 4.11
N LYS A 7 -18.90 -3.57 5.36
CA LYS A 7 -18.91 -5.02 5.63
C LYS A 7 -20.30 -5.61 5.40
N ASN A 8 -20.36 -6.65 4.58
CA ASN A 8 -21.58 -7.37 4.23
C ASN A 8 -21.93 -8.45 5.26
N GLU A 9 -23.17 -8.97 5.19
CA GLU A 9 -23.66 -10.01 6.10
C GLU A 9 -22.90 -11.34 5.97
N ASP A 10 -22.39 -11.64 4.77
CA ASP A 10 -21.60 -12.83 4.46
C ASP A 10 -20.11 -12.70 4.85
N GLY A 11 -19.71 -11.54 5.38
CA GLY A 11 -18.34 -11.24 5.79
C GLY A 11 -17.46 -10.63 4.70
N SER A 12 -17.94 -10.51 3.46
CA SER A 12 -17.28 -9.77 2.39
C SER A 12 -17.35 -8.25 2.61
N PHE A 13 -16.71 -7.48 1.72
CA PHE A 13 -16.67 -6.02 1.78
C PHE A 13 -17.10 -5.42 0.45
N SER A 14 -17.88 -4.34 0.46
CA SER A 14 -18.21 -3.57 -0.74
C SER A 14 -17.62 -2.16 -0.67
N ASP A 15 -17.14 -1.65 -1.80
CA ASP A 15 -16.70 -0.25 -1.92
C ASP A 15 -17.81 0.70 -2.42
N GLU A 16 -17.48 1.99 -2.53
CA GLU A 16 -18.41 3.03 -2.99
C GLU A 16 -18.83 2.90 -4.46
N ASN A 17 -18.10 2.10 -5.25
CA ASN A 17 -18.41 1.81 -6.65
C ASN A 17 -19.28 0.55 -6.81
N GLY A 18 -19.61 -0.13 -5.71
CA GLY A 18 -20.36 -1.38 -5.71
C GLY A 18 -19.55 -2.59 -6.16
N CYS A 19 -18.22 -2.55 -6.01
CA CYS A 19 -17.36 -3.72 -6.20
C CYS A 19 -17.24 -4.49 -4.87
N ASP A 20 -17.30 -5.82 -4.95
CA ASP A 20 -17.20 -6.71 -3.80
C ASP A 20 -15.79 -7.31 -3.68
N TRP A 21 -15.31 -7.36 -2.44
CA TRP A 21 -13.96 -7.77 -2.06
C TRP A 21 -14.04 -8.87 -1.00
N GLY A 22 -13.20 -9.90 -1.15
CA GLY A 22 -13.16 -11.01 -0.17
C GLY A 22 -12.65 -10.57 1.20
N ASP A 23 -11.72 -9.62 1.23
CA ASP A 23 -11.15 -9.04 2.44
C ASP A 23 -10.60 -7.62 2.16
N GLU A 24 -10.23 -6.90 3.23
CA GLU A 24 -9.68 -5.55 3.11
C GLU A 24 -8.34 -5.53 2.35
N LYS A 25 -7.59 -6.64 2.41
CA LYS A 25 -6.28 -6.78 1.79
C LYS A 25 -6.37 -6.83 0.27
N SER A 26 -7.34 -7.57 -0.25
CA SER A 26 -7.65 -7.72 -1.67
C SER A 26 -8.02 -6.37 -2.29
N PHE A 27 -8.83 -5.58 -1.58
CA PHE A 27 -9.14 -4.20 -1.97
C PHE A 27 -7.88 -3.33 -2.08
N LEU A 28 -7.01 -3.35 -1.05
CA LEU A 28 -5.77 -2.57 -1.09
C LEU A 28 -4.85 -2.98 -2.24
N GLN A 29 -4.71 -4.28 -2.50
CA GLN A 29 -3.80 -4.77 -3.54
C GLN A 29 -4.30 -4.51 -4.95
N ILE A 30 -5.58 -4.78 -5.21
CA ILE A 30 -6.12 -4.77 -6.56
C ILE A 30 -6.58 -3.36 -6.93
N GLU A 31 -7.43 -2.74 -6.09
CA GLU A 31 -8.01 -1.44 -6.41
C GLU A 31 -7.03 -0.30 -6.15
N ILE A 32 -6.46 -0.25 -4.93
CA ILE A 32 -5.63 0.88 -4.53
C ILE A 32 -4.24 0.81 -5.16
N LEU A 33 -3.54 -0.31 -5.01
CA LEU A 33 -2.18 -0.50 -5.54
C LEU A 33 -2.18 -0.80 -7.05
N GLY A 34 -3.27 -1.34 -7.60
CA GLY A 34 -3.41 -1.65 -9.02
C GLY A 34 -2.72 -2.95 -9.45
N PHE A 35 -2.58 -3.92 -8.54
CA PHE A 35 -1.99 -5.23 -8.84
C PHE A 35 -3.04 -6.25 -9.31
N CYS A 36 -2.59 -7.38 -9.90
CA CYS A 36 -3.49 -8.45 -10.34
C CYS A 36 -4.11 -9.28 -9.19
N GLY A 37 -3.53 -9.23 -7.99
CA GLY A 37 -3.86 -10.16 -6.88
C GLY A 37 -3.36 -11.60 -7.08
N CYS A 38 -2.55 -11.84 -8.12
CA CYS A 38 -2.05 -13.16 -8.52
C CYS A 38 -0.59 -13.39 -8.06
N GLY A 39 -0.21 -14.65 -7.87
CA GLY A 39 1.17 -15.02 -7.47
C GLY A 39 1.37 -15.01 -5.96
N ASN A 40 2.21 -14.11 -5.46
CA ASN A 40 2.50 -13.98 -4.02
C ASN A 40 2.12 -12.58 -3.49
N PRO A 41 0.82 -12.29 -3.39
CA PRO A 41 0.31 -10.98 -3.01
C PRO A 41 0.77 -10.50 -1.63
N ASP A 42 0.89 -11.41 -0.67
CA ASP A 42 1.24 -11.08 0.71
C ASP A 42 2.69 -10.60 0.83
N ASP A 43 3.65 -11.30 0.23
CA ASP A 43 5.05 -10.87 0.21
C ASP A 43 5.22 -9.54 -0.54
N VAL A 44 4.45 -9.32 -1.60
CA VAL A 44 4.45 -8.04 -2.32
C VAL A 44 3.92 -6.92 -1.44
N MET A 45 2.85 -7.15 -0.68
CA MET A 45 2.29 -6.14 0.23
C MET A 45 3.24 -5.82 1.39
N LEU A 46 3.93 -6.83 1.93
CA LEU A 46 5.01 -6.65 2.90
C LEU A 46 6.13 -5.77 2.32
N TYR A 47 6.59 -6.08 1.10
CA TYR A 47 7.63 -5.31 0.43
C TYR A 47 7.22 -3.85 0.20
N VAL A 48 6.00 -3.62 -0.31
CA VAL A 48 5.46 -2.27 -0.52
C VAL A 48 5.36 -1.51 0.80
N GLY A 49 4.89 -2.15 1.87
CA GLY A 49 4.83 -1.55 3.20
C GLY A 49 6.21 -1.12 3.73
N GLU A 50 7.24 -1.95 3.56
CA GLU A 50 8.60 -1.61 3.96
C GLU A 50 9.18 -0.44 3.14
N MET A 51 8.86 -0.38 1.84
CA MET A 51 9.27 0.75 0.99
C MET A 51 8.59 2.05 1.40
N PHE A 52 7.30 2.04 1.72
CA PHE A 52 6.61 3.20 2.28
C PHE A 52 7.18 3.62 3.64
N LYS A 53 7.52 2.68 4.54
CA LYS A 53 8.19 2.97 5.82
C LYS A 53 9.55 3.67 5.63
N LYS A 54 10.31 3.31 4.60
CA LYS A 54 11.56 4.01 4.27
C LYS A 54 11.29 5.47 3.93
N LEU A 55 10.28 5.74 3.10
CA LEU A 55 9.89 7.11 2.76
C LEU A 55 9.41 7.90 3.99
N GLN A 56 8.56 7.31 4.83
CA GLN A 56 8.10 7.92 6.08
C GLN A 56 9.26 8.35 6.99
N LYS A 57 10.32 7.54 7.04
CA LYS A 57 11.53 7.81 7.85
C LYS A 57 12.54 8.73 7.17
N ASN A 58 12.27 9.18 5.94
CA ASN A 58 13.25 9.87 5.09
C ASN A 58 14.55 9.08 4.93
N ASP A 59 14.46 7.75 4.91
CA ASP A 59 15.58 6.85 4.64
C ASP A 59 15.79 6.77 3.13
N TRP A 60 16.47 7.80 2.61
CA TRP A 60 16.67 7.98 1.18
C TRP A 60 17.66 6.96 0.64
N GLY A 61 17.17 6.09 -0.24
CA GLY A 61 17.98 5.09 -0.93
C GLY A 61 19.10 5.70 -1.78
N ASN A 62 19.96 4.82 -2.30
CA ASN A 62 21.00 5.24 -3.24
C ASN A 62 20.40 5.49 -4.63
N TYR A 63 20.95 6.45 -5.37
CA TYR A 63 20.47 6.77 -6.73
C TYR A 63 20.63 5.59 -7.70
N GLU A 64 21.57 4.69 -7.41
CA GLU A 64 21.86 3.48 -8.19
C GLU A 64 20.93 2.30 -7.81
N ASP A 65 20.12 2.44 -6.76
CA ASP A 65 19.14 1.44 -6.36
C ASP A 65 17.91 1.53 -7.28
N LEU A 66 17.98 0.87 -8.43
CA LEU A 66 16.90 0.85 -9.43
C LEU A 66 15.55 0.41 -8.84
N PRO A 67 15.45 -0.64 -8.00
CA PRO A 67 14.21 -0.97 -7.30
C PRO A 67 13.63 0.20 -6.48
N TYR A 68 14.47 0.88 -5.70
CA TYR A 68 14.04 2.07 -4.95
C TYR A 68 13.56 3.18 -5.88
N MET A 69 14.34 3.50 -6.91
CA MET A 69 14.01 4.53 -7.89
C MET A 69 12.69 4.22 -8.61
N PHE A 70 12.48 2.98 -9.04
CA PHE A 70 11.23 2.55 -9.64
C PHE A 70 10.05 2.75 -8.68
N PHE A 71 10.21 2.32 -7.42
CA PHE A 71 9.16 2.45 -6.42
C PHE A 71 8.76 3.91 -6.20
N VAL A 72 9.72 4.83 -6.04
CA VAL A 72 9.40 6.25 -5.82
C VAL A 72 8.76 6.90 -7.04
N TYR A 73 9.15 6.53 -8.27
CA TYR A 73 8.47 7.00 -9.48
C TYR A 73 7.02 6.50 -9.56
N TRP A 74 6.81 5.22 -9.26
CA TRP A 74 5.48 4.62 -9.24
C TRP A 74 4.60 5.24 -8.14
N ALA A 75 5.13 5.37 -6.92
CA ALA A 75 4.40 5.95 -5.79
C ALA A 75 4.04 7.42 -6.05
N ASN A 76 4.94 8.20 -6.66
CA ASN A 76 4.67 9.57 -7.08
C ASN A 76 3.59 9.63 -8.16
N ASN A 77 3.64 8.75 -9.17
CA ASN A 77 2.58 8.69 -10.19
C ASN A 77 1.20 8.34 -9.61
N LYS A 78 1.17 7.53 -8.55
CA LYS A 78 -0.03 7.17 -7.80
C LYS A 78 -0.44 8.19 -6.72
N ASN A 79 0.29 9.30 -6.59
CA ASN A 79 0.07 10.34 -5.58
C ASN A 79 0.21 9.85 -4.12
N PHE A 80 0.92 8.74 -3.90
CA PHE A 80 1.26 8.24 -2.55
C PHE A 80 2.55 8.85 -2.01
N ALA A 81 3.40 9.38 -2.89
CA ALA A 81 4.61 10.07 -2.52
C ALA A 81 4.75 11.36 -3.34
N GLU A 82 5.52 12.29 -2.81
CA GLU A 82 5.94 13.51 -3.49
C GLU A 82 7.45 13.67 -3.38
N HIS A 83 8.01 14.54 -4.21
CA HIS A 83 9.42 14.89 -4.16
C HIS A 83 9.64 16.36 -4.45
N GLY A 84 10.77 16.88 -3.95
CA GLY A 84 11.25 18.22 -4.29
C GLY A 84 11.98 18.22 -5.63
N GLY A 85 13.15 18.86 -5.68
CA GLY A 85 13.99 18.86 -6.89
C GLY A 85 14.62 17.51 -7.25
N THR A 86 14.51 16.49 -6.39
CA THR A 86 15.10 15.17 -6.62
C THR A 86 14.20 14.05 -6.13
N ILE A 87 13.93 13.08 -7.00
CA ILE A 87 13.08 11.91 -6.73
C ILE A 87 13.64 11.01 -5.60
N ARG A 88 14.95 11.05 -5.36
CA ARG A 88 15.59 10.31 -4.25
C ARG A 88 15.10 10.78 -2.88
N CYS A 89 14.83 12.07 -2.74
CA CYS A 89 14.37 12.66 -1.48
C CYS A 89 12.84 12.73 -1.49
N SER A 90 12.19 11.60 -1.81
CA SER A 90 10.72 11.51 -1.77
C SER A 90 10.23 11.33 -0.33
N TRP A 91 9.03 11.81 -0.05
CA TRP A 91 8.29 11.63 1.21
C TRP A 91 6.85 11.20 0.92
N LEU A 92 6.14 10.70 1.93
CA LEU A 92 4.73 10.31 1.78
C LEU A 92 3.83 11.53 1.70
N THR A 93 2.80 11.44 0.86
CA THR A 93 1.64 12.34 0.94
C THR A 93 0.71 11.88 2.07
N ASP A 94 -0.30 12.69 2.41
CA ASP A 94 -1.37 12.26 3.34
C ASP A 94 -2.03 10.95 2.88
N LEU A 95 -2.21 10.79 1.56
CA LEU A 95 -2.75 9.57 0.96
C LEU A 95 -1.80 8.38 1.13
N GLY A 96 -0.49 8.61 0.99
CA GLY A 96 0.53 7.58 1.23
C GLY A 96 0.61 7.16 2.71
N GLU A 97 0.49 8.10 3.63
CA GLU A 97 0.42 7.82 5.07
C GLU A 97 -0.82 7.00 5.44
N GLU A 98 -1.98 7.36 4.88
CA GLU A 98 -3.23 6.60 5.04
C GLU A 98 -3.10 5.17 4.51
N LEU A 99 -2.51 5.00 3.32
CA LEU A 99 -2.25 3.68 2.74
C LEU A 99 -1.30 2.86 3.62
N LEU A 100 -0.22 3.46 4.12
CA LEU A 100 0.74 2.75 4.98
C LEU A 100 0.08 2.30 6.30
N LYS A 101 -0.81 3.12 6.89
CA LYS A 101 -1.59 2.73 8.07
C LYS A 101 -2.44 1.49 7.78
N ASP A 102 -3.15 1.49 6.66
CA ASP A 102 -4.03 0.39 6.27
C ASP A 102 -3.24 -0.89 5.93
N ILE A 103 -2.10 -0.76 5.25
CA ILE A 103 -1.20 -1.89 4.98
C ILE A 103 -0.73 -2.54 6.29
N ASN A 104 -0.28 -1.73 7.25
CA ASN A 104 0.17 -2.24 8.55
C ASN A 104 -0.97 -2.88 9.34
N TYR A 105 -2.19 -2.33 9.26
CA TYR A 105 -3.37 -2.95 9.87
C TYR A 105 -3.60 -4.37 9.33
N CYS A 106 -3.64 -4.54 8.00
CA CYS A 106 -3.83 -5.85 7.38
C CYS A 106 -2.72 -6.83 7.77
N ILE A 107 -1.45 -6.42 7.69
CA ILE A 107 -0.30 -7.28 8.04
C ILE A 107 -0.34 -7.73 9.50
N ASN A 108 -0.74 -6.87 10.43
CA ASN A 108 -0.77 -7.21 11.84
C ASN A 108 -1.98 -8.07 12.22
N LYS A 109 -3.13 -7.83 11.59
CA LYS A 109 -4.35 -8.63 11.75
C LYS A 109 -4.08 -10.11 11.42
N ASP A 110 -3.34 -10.38 10.35
CA ASP A 110 -3.00 -11.76 9.96
C ASP A 110 -2.12 -12.46 11.00
N LYS A 111 -1.12 -11.75 11.54
CA LYS A 111 -0.22 -12.29 12.58
C LYS A 111 -0.95 -12.67 13.85
N GLU A 112 -2.03 -11.97 14.20
CA GLU A 112 -2.86 -12.30 15.36
C GLU A 112 -3.75 -13.53 15.11
N MET A 113 -4.07 -13.82 13.84
CA MET A 113 -4.88 -14.98 13.45
C MET A 113 -4.06 -16.28 13.28
N GLU A 114 -2.75 -16.19 13.18
CA GLU A 114 -1.82 -17.34 13.12
C GLU A 114 -1.45 -17.92 14.50
N VAL A 115 -1.90 -17.30 15.60
CA VAL A 115 -1.58 -17.67 16.99
C VAL A 115 -2.64 -18.56 17.63
#